data_AF-A0A954Y5A7-F1
#
_entry.id   AF-A0A954Y5A7-F1
#
_cell.length_a   1.000
_cell.length_b   1.000
_cell.length_c   1.000
_cell.angle_alpha   90.00
_cell.angle_beta   90.00
_cell.angle_gamma   90.00
#
_symmetry.space_group_name_H-M   'P 1'
#
loop_
_entity.id
_entity.type
_entity.pdbx_description
1 polymer ?
#
loop_
_entity_poly.entity_id
_entity_poly.type
_entity_poly.pdbx_seq_one_letter_code
_entity_poly.pdbx_strand_id
1 'polypeptide(L)'
;MNRNRTETGKSRRRVWVLLAGGLVVCGYTLSATSAERSSAPRRTTTTRAAATRQYTPAVRQSYQAPRRPRFPQRGDYVVLGFNDLGMHCMNQDFSQLCILPPFNNLHAQVIRRRREPDIIRSGVQVKYRIPNNTTSVTKTNFWQFAPDLFGVNLPADVGLTGKSLQGTMSPDGQNGWVATGVPVTPVDDNGTPNAYPLAEVSAESGGQVLALTHAVVPVSWEISCNICHAPGESGPMVDADILRKHDEKHNTQLLGGPPVLCASCHSDNALGTLGVPGVKSLSEAMHASHATRMQPVFDMGLTNECYACHPGFQTNCQRDVHYARGIFCNDCHGNMTAVANPARRPWIDEPTCGSCHKARQPEFDFEEPGRLFKESRGHGGVYCASCHGSPHAVGPAVTPQDNVQAISLQGHAGPISDCTVCHTTPPSPHFEHHRED
;
A
#
# COMPACT_ATOMS: atom_id res chain seq x y z
N MET A 1 60.93 -7.43 -4.67
CA MET A 1 62.09 -7.88 -5.47
C MET A 1 62.12 -9.41 -5.46
N ASN A 2 62.51 -9.99 -6.60
CA ASN A 2 62.65 -11.41 -6.93
C ASN A 2 61.40 -12.24 -7.27
N ARG A 3 61.28 -12.41 -8.59
CA ARG A 3 60.60 -13.47 -9.35
C ARG A 3 61.04 -14.85 -8.88
N ASN A 4 60.13 -15.83 -8.94
CA ASN A 4 60.42 -17.05 -9.68
C ASN A 4 59.14 -17.76 -10.12
N ARG A 5 59.19 -18.18 -11.38
CA ARG A 5 58.17 -18.80 -12.21
C ARG A 5 58.62 -20.25 -12.41
N THR A 6 57.77 -21.23 -12.16
CA THR A 6 57.95 -22.59 -12.66
C THR A 6 56.62 -23.11 -13.16
N GLU A 7 56.52 -23.19 -14.48
CA GLU A 7 55.52 -23.93 -15.23
C GLU A 7 55.82 -25.43 -15.14
N THR A 8 54.78 -26.25 -14.96
CA THR A 8 54.78 -27.63 -15.46
C THR A 8 53.41 -27.94 -16.02
N GLY A 9 53.34 -28.03 -17.35
CA GLY A 9 52.14 -28.48 -18.07
C GLY A 9 51.92 -29.98 -17.94
N LYS A 10 50.65 -30.39 -18.02
CA LYS A 10 50.27 -31.71 -18.53
C LYS A 10 48.95 -31.63 -19.29
N SER A 11 49.11 -31.78 -20.60
CA SER A 11 48.10 -32.01 -21.63
C SER A 11 47.22 -33.22 -21.32
N ARG A 12 45.90 -33.09 -21.45
CA ARG A 12 44.99 -34.18 -21.82
C ARG A 12 43.90 -33.71 -22.78
N ARG A 13 44.21 -33.95 -24.06
CA ARG A 13 43.38 -34.42 -25.18
C ARG A 13 41.86 -34.16 -25.08
N ARG A 14 41.40 -33.21 -25.90
CA ARG A 14 40.02 -33.13 -26.40
C ARG A 14 39.79 -34.27 -27.39
N VAL A 15 38.84 -35.15 -27.09
CA VAL A 15 38.33 -36.16 -28.02
C VAL A 15 37.15 -35.52 -28.75
N TRP A 16 37.31 -35.35 -30.07
CA TRP A 16 36.23 -35.05 -30.99
C TRP A 16 35.57 -36.37 -31.37
N VAL A 17 34.30 -36.55 -31.00
CA VAL A 17 33.45 -37.61 -31.57
C VAL A 17 32.60 -36.97 -32.65
N LEU A 18 33.00 -37.21 -33.90
CA LEU A 18 32.14 -37.09 -35.08
C LEU A 18 31.17 -38.26 -35.05
N LEU A 19 29.88 -37.97 -34.85
CA LEU A 19 28.80 -38.90 -35.19
C LEU A 19 28.04 -38.35 -36.40
N ALA A 20 28.16 -39.10 -37.48
CA ALA A 20 27.52 -38.88 -38.76
C ALA A 20 26.04 -39.30 -38.72
N GLY A 21 25.24 -38.58 -39.51
CA GLY A 21 24.24 -39.15 -40.40
C GLY A 21 22.98 -39.75 -39.75
N GLY A 22 21.87 -39.01 -39.84
CA GLY A 22 20.54 -39.54 -39.56
C GLY A 22 19.44 -38.51 -39.76
N LEU A 23 19.27 -38.02 -41.00
CA LEU A 23 18.08 -37.26 -41.40
C LEU A 23 16.87 -38.22 -41.43
N VAL A 24 15.97 -38.11 -40.45
CA VAL A 24 14.62 -38.68 -40.54
C VAL A 24 13.75 -37.65 -41.24
N VAL A 25 13.53 -37.86 -42.54
CA VAL A 25 12.53 -37.15 -43.34
C VAL A 25 11.17 -37.72 -42.96
N CYS A 26 10.42 -36.99 -42.13
CA CYS A 26 8.99 -37.25 -41.96
C CYS A 26 8.25 -36.52 -43.09
N GLY A 27 7.95 -37.25 -44.17
CA GLY A 27 7.15 -36.74 -45.27
C GLY A 27 5.68 -36.63 -44.87
N TYR A 28 5.17 -35.41 -44.75
CA TYR A 28 3.73 -35.17 -44.80
C TYR A 28 3.35 -34.88 -46.26
N THR A 29 2.62 -35.83 -46.84
CA THR A 29 1.92 -35.66 -48.12
C THR A 29 0.79 -34.63 -47.94
N LEU A 30 0.89 -33.51 -48.65
CA LEU A 30 -0.22 -32.58 -48.86
C LEU A 30 -1.20 -33.23 -49.86
N SER A 31 -2.26 -33.85 -49.33
CA SER A 31 -3.43 -34.21 -50.13
C SER A 31 -4.41 -33.04 -50.13
N ALA A 32 -4.48 -32.33 -51.26
CA ALA A 32 -5.49 -31.31 -51.50
C ALA A 32 -6.85 -31.99 -51.70
N THR A 33 -7.77 -31.77 -50.76
CA THR A 33 -9.20 -32.05 -50.96
C THR A 33 -9.93 -30.74 -51.18
N SER A 34 -10.56 -30.65 -52.35
CA SER A 34 -11.44 -29.55 -52.76
C SER A 34 -12.69 -29.52 -51.88
N ALA A 35 -12.81 -28.49 -51.04
CA ALA A 35 -14.04 -28.19 -50.32
C ALA A 35 -14.92 -27.24 -51.15
N GLU A 36 -16.12 -27.71 -51.45
CA GLU A 36 -17.17 -27.00 -52.16
C GLU A 36 -17.65 -25.76 -51.39
N ARG A 37 -17.89 -24.67 -52.14
CA ARG A 37 -18.48 -23.43 -51.63
C ARG A 37 -19.94 -23.67 -51.22
N SER A 38 -20.21 -23.57 -49.94
CA SER A 38 -21.56 -23.27 -49.43
C SER A 38 -21.60 -21.84 -48.88
N SER A 39 -22.53 -21.06 -49.43
CA SER A 39 -22.72 -19.62 -49.20
C SER A 39 -23.36 -19.34 -47.84
N ALA A 40 -22.64 -18.64 -46.95
CA ALA A 40 -23.22 -18.01 -45.76
C ALA A 40 -23.81 -16.62 -46.11
N PRO A 41 -24.94 -16.20 -45.50
CA PRO A 41 -25.68 -15.03 -45.93
C PRO A 41 -25.02 -13.71 -45.49
N ARG A 42 -25.12 -12.73 -46.37
CA ARG A 42 -24.60 -11.36 -46.27
C ARG A 42 -25.25 -10.63 -45.08
N ARG A 43 -24.48 -10.37 -44.01
CA ARG A 43 -24.90 -9.46 -42.93
C ARG A 43 -24.87 -8.03 -43.46
N THR A 44 -26.05 -7.47 -43.66
CA THR A 44 -26.32 -6.06 -43.88
C THR A 44 -25.91 -5.27 -42.64
N THR A 45 -24.97 -4.34 -42.80
CA THR A 45 -24.68 -3.28 -41.83
C THR A 45 -25.81 -2.26 -41.84
N THR A 46 -26.74 -2.38 -40.90
CA THR A 46 -27.66 -1.30 -40.52
C THR A 46 -27.02 -0.50 -39.38
N THR A 47 -26.58 0.72 -39.70
CA THR A 47 -26.27 1.75 -38.70
C THR A 47 -27.52 2.09 -37.92
N ARG A 48 -27.66 1.52 -36.72
CA ARG A 48 -28.70 1.89 -35.76
C ARG A 48 -28.13 2.97 -34.86
N ALA A 49 -28.59 4.21 -35.05
CA ALA A 49 -28.31 5.33 -34.17
C ALA A 49 -28.58 4.91 -32.71
N ALA A 50 -27.60 5.11 -31.84
CA ALA A 50 -27.77 4.88 -30.41
C ALA A 50 -28.86 5.83 -29.90
N ALA A 51 -29.97 5.25 -29.45
CA ALA A 51 -31.02 6.00 -28.78
C ALA A 51 -30.46 6.46 -27.41
N THR A 52 -30.16 7.75 -27.31
CA THR A 52 -29.79 8.41 -26.05
C THR A 52 -30.98 8.30 -25.10
N ARG A 53 -30.91 7.40 -24.11
CA ARG A 53 -31.81 7.47 -22.96
C ARG A 53 -31.44 8.72 -22.18
N GLN A 54 -32.26 9.76 -22.30
CA GLN A 54 -32.20 10.91 -21.41
C GLN A 54 -32.39 10.42 -19.97
N TYR A 55 -31.37 10.59 -19.15
CA TYR A 55 -31.44 10.37 -17.71
C TYR A 55 -32.22 11.53 -17.10
N THR A 56 -33.47 11.28 -16.71
CA THR A 56 -34.21 12.21 -15.86
C THR A 56 -33.59 12.15 -14.47
N PRO A 57 -33.01 13.24 -13.93
CA PRO A 57 -32.46 13.19 -12.58
C PRO A 57 -33.60 12.92 -11.61
N ALA A 58 -33.44 11.89 -10.79
CA ALA A 58 -34.33 11.65 -9.65
C ALA A 58 -34.39 12.93 -8.82
N VAL A 59 -35.62 13.35 -8.49
CA VAL A 59 -35.90 14.48 -7.60
C VAL A 59 -35.01 14.36 -6.37
N ARG A 60 -34.11 15.32 -6.16
CA ARG A 60 -33.32 15.42 -4.92
C ARG A 60 -34.30 15.55 -3.77
N GLN A 61 -34.55 14.46 -3.05
CA GLN A 61 -35.09 14.57 -1.70
C GLN A 61 -34.08 15.40 -0.91
N SER A 62 -34.49 16.61 -0.51
CA SER A 62 -33.73 17.41 0.43
C SER A 62 -33.58 16.59 1.70
N TYR A 63 -32.36 16.15 1.96
CA TYR A 63 -32.01 15.52 3.22
C TYR A 63 -32.32 16.51 4.34
N GLN A 64 -33.37 16.24 5.10
CA GLN A 64 -33.58 16.89 6.39
C GLN A 64 -32.67 16.19 7.38
N ALA A 65 -31.65 16.90 7.85
CA ALA A 65 -30.81 16.43 8.93
C ALA A 65 -31.70 15.99 10.11
N PRO A 66 -31.60 14.75 10.60
CA PRO A 66 -32.28 14.35 11.81
C PRO A 66 -31.95 15.34 12.92
N ARG A 67 -32.96 15.74 13.71
CA ARG A 67 -32.71 16.46 14.96
C ARG A 67 -31.64 15.69 15.74
N ARG A 68 -30.53 16.37 16.06
CA ARG A 68 -29.35 15.82 16.75
C ARG A 68 -29.80 14.83 17.83
N PRO A 69 -29.54 13.53 17.66
CA PRO A 69 -29.67 12.59 18.77
C PRO A 69 -28.76 13.10 19.90
N ARG A 70 -29.32 13.23 21.10
CA ARG A 70 -28.54 13.46 22.31
C ARG A 70 -27.55 12.30 22.38
N PHE A 71 -26.26 12.58 22.16
CA PHE A 71 -25.23 11.52 22.10
C PHE A 71 -25.36 10.64 23.34
N PRO A 72 -25.25 9.30 23.22
CA PRO A 72 -25.05 8.45 24.40
C PRO A 72 -23.88 9.03 25.19
N GLN A 73 -24.00 9.06 26.52
CA GLN A 73 -23.02 9.68 27.43
C GLN A 73 -21.60 9.35 26.96
N ARG A 74 -20.90 10.37 26.45
CA ARG A 74 -19.52 10.27 25.99
C ARG A 74 -18.68 9.90 27.22
N GLY A 75 -18.06 8.73 27.21
CA GLY A 75 -17.17 8.32 28.30
C GLY A 75 -15.99 9.28 28.47
N ASP A 76 -15.29 9.19 29.60
CA ASP A 76 -14.21 10.12 29.99
C ASP A 76 -12.94 10.06 29.10
N TYR A 77 -12.88 9.11 28.18
CA TYR A 77 -11.74 8.90 27.28
C TYR A 77 -12.19 8.78 25.83
N VAL A 78 -11.27 9.07 24.92
CA VAL A 78 -11.38 8.76 23.50
C VAL A 78 -10.06 8.14 23.03
N VAL A 79 -10.14 7.19 22.10
CA VAL A 79 -8.98 6.64 21.38
C VAL A 79 -9.15 7.01 19.92
N LEU A 80 -8.09 7.53 19.30
CA LEU A 80 -8.01 7.84 17.88
C LEU A 80 -6.96 6.93 17.25
N GLY A 81 -7.38 6.05 16.33
CA GLY A 81 -6.49 5.16 15.61
C GLY A 81 -6.24 5.64 14.18
N PHE A 82 -5.07 5.33 13.64
CA PHE A 82 -4.71 5.62 12.24
C PHE A 82 -3.59 4.68 11.75
N ASN A 83 -3.44 4.59 10.44
CA ASN A 83 -2.31 3.91 9.79
C ASN A 83 -1.40 4.97 9.16
N ASP A 84 -0.07 4.81 9.28
CA ASP A 84 0.89 5.82 8.83
C ASP A 84 1.38 5.59 7.38
N LEU A 85 1.00 4.48 6.75
CA LEU A 85 1.39 4.10 5.39
C LEU A 85 0.36 4.55 4.34
N GLY A 86 -0.89 4.80 4.76
CA GLY A 86 -2.04 5.05 3.90
C GLY A 86 -2.61 3.79 3.23
N MET A 87 -1.71 2.94 2.70
CA MET A 87 -1.95 1.56 2.29
C MET A 87 -0.61 0.83 2.20
N HIS A 88 -0.51 -0.35 2.82
CA HIS A 88 0.65 -1.21 2.60
C HIS A 88 0.46 -2.08 1.36
N CYS A 89 1.52 -2.24 0.57
CA CYS A 89 1.54 -3.16 -0.56
C CYS A 89 2.41 -4.37 -0.21
N MET A 90 1.99 -5.58 -0.59
CA MET A 90 2.78 -6.79 -0.42
C MET A 90 2.76 -7.67 -1.67
N ASN A 91 3.72 -8.57 -1.81
CA ASN A 91 3.63 -9.62 -2.83
C ASN A 91 2.49 -10.58 -2.51
N GLN A 92 1.86 -11.14 -3.55
CA GLN A 92 0.92 -12.24 -3.39
C GLN A 92 1.66 -13.58 -3.16
N ASP A 93 2.77 -13.78 -3.88
CA ASP A 93 3.62 -14.96 -3.85
C ASP A 93 5.08 -14.55 -3.57
N PHE A 94 5.81 -15.38 -2.81
CA PHE A 94 7.18 -15.11 -2.36
C PHE A 94 8.20 -16.15 -2.86
N SER A 95 7.81 -17.02 -3.80
CA SER A 95 8.64 -18.14 -4.26
C SER A 95 9.73 -17.77 -5.27
N GLN A 96 9.60 -16.60 -5.91
CA GLN A 96 10.55 -16.12 -6.92
C GLN A 96 11.21 -14.81 -6.51
N LEU A 97 10.42 -13.83 -6.07
CA LEU A 97 10.93 -12.53 -5.61
C LEU A 97 10.07 -11.92 -4.50
N CYS A 98 10.62 -10.93 -3.82
CA CYS A 98 9.92 -10.12 -2.82
C CYS A 98 10.23 -8.64 -3.04
N ILE A 99 9.17 -7.85 -3.29
CA ILE A 99 9.20 -6.39 -3.27
C ILE A 99 8.96 -5.92 -1.85
N LEU A 100 7.82 -6.32 -1.25
CA LEU A 100 7.45 -5.98 0.11
C LEU A 100 6.80 -7.19 0.82
N PRO A 101 7.16 -7.45 2.10
CA PRO A 101 6.58 -8.52 2.90
C PRO A 101 5.18 -8.13 3.43
N PRO A 102 4.42 -9.07 4.02
CA PRO A 102 3.25 -8.74 4.84
C PRO A 102 3.67 -7.80 5.98
N PHE A 103 3.06 -6.62 6.03
CA PHE A 103 3.42 -5.59 7.00
C PHE A 103 2.30 -4.55 7.11
N ASN A 104 2.15 -3.93 8.27
CA ASN A 104 1.29 -2.78 8.48
C ASN A 104 1.62 -2.12 9.80
N ASN A 105 1.42 -0.81 9.88
CA ASN A 105 1.56 -0.07 11.13
C ASN A 105 0.20 0.43 11.56
N LEU A 106 -0.12 0.20 12.83
CA LEU A 106 -1.30 0.78 13.46
C LEU A 106 -0.86 1.68 14.59
N HIS A 107 -1.31 2.93 14.57
CA HIS A 107 -1.05 3.92 15.60
C HIS A 107 -2.33 4.23 16.36
N ALA A 108 -2.18 4.67 17.60
CA ALA A 108 -3.27 5.11 18.45
C ALA A 108 -2.84 6.28 19.34
N GLN A 109 -3.76 7.20 19.61
CA GLN A 109 -3.62 8.23 20.63
C GLN A 109 -4.84 8.21 21.54
N VAL A 110 -4.60 8.21 22.85
CA VAL A 110 -5.62 8.13 23.90
C VAL A 110 -5.67 9.49 24.58
N ILE A 111 -6.85 10.08 24.60
CA ILE A 111 -7.08 11.41 25.14
C ILE A 111 -8.11 11.27 26.26
N ARG A 112 -7.77 11.79 27.45
CA ARG A 112 -8.72 11.96 28.54
C ARG A 112 -9.49 13.25 28.31
N ARG A 113 -10.81 13.11 28.23
CA ARG A 113 -11.72 14.23 27.99
C ARG A 113 -11.86 15.08 29.23
N ARG A 114 -11.67 16.38 29.05
CA ARG A 114 -11.81 17.43 30.07
C ARG A 114 -12.14 18.74 29.39
N ARG A 115 -12.29 19.83 30.14
CA ARG A 115 -12.34 21.16 29.53
C ARG A 115 -11.07 21.41 28.71
N GLU A 116 -9.91 21.11 29.31
CA GLU A 116 -8.61 21.02 28.65
C GLU A 116 -8.15 19.55 28.63
N PRO A 117 -8.19 18.86 27.47
CA PRO A 117 -7.90 17.44 27.37
C PRO A 117 -6.45 17.09 27.68
N ASP A 118 -6.21 15.89 28.19
CA ASP A 118 -4.86 15.38 28.41
C ASP A 118 -4.58 14.22 27.46
N ILE A 119 -3.46 14.28 26.71
CA ILE A 119 -2.93 13.10 26.02
C ILE A 119 -2.36 12.15 27.07
N ILE A 120 -2.95 10.97 27.17
CA ILE A 120 -2.47 9.92 28.05
C ILE A 120 -1.25 9.28 27.39
N ARG A 121 -0.20 8.98 28.17
CA ARG A 121 1.03 8.32 27.69
C ARG A 121 1.43 7.11 28.53
N SER A 122 0.79 6.89 29.66
CA SER A 122 1.10 5.84 30.63
C SER A 122 -0.12 5.49 31.49
N GLY A 123 -0.08 4.37 32.20
CA GLY A 123 -1.16 3.96 33.11
C GLY A 123 -2.39 3.37 32.41
N VAL A 124 -2.30 3.13 31.11
CA VAL A 124 -3.27 2.39 30.29
C VAL A 124 -2.54 1.35 29.44
N GLN A 125 -3.25 0.27 29.10
CA GLN A 125 -2.83 -0.71 28.11
C GLN A 125 -3.63 -0.46 26.84
N VAL A 126 -2.94 -0.22 25.72
CA VAL A 126 -3.60 -0.09 24.42
C VAL A 126 -3.48 -1.40 23.67
N LYS A 127 -4.60 -1.96 23.23
CA LYS A 127 -4.67 -3.22 22.50
C LYS A 127 -5.28 -3.02 21.13
N TYR A 128 -4.96 -3.93 20.23
CA TYR A 128 -5.59 -4.03 18.93
C TYR A 128 -5.96 -5.47 18.61
N ARG A 129 -6.97 -5.63 17.76
CA ARG A 129 -7.28 -6.90 17.06
C ARG A 129 -7.89 -6.60 15.71
N ILE A 130 -7.78 -7.53 14.77
CA ILE A 130 -8.41 -7.44 13.45
C ILE A 130 -9.46 -8.57 13.36
N PRO A 131 -10.72 -8.33 13.77
CA PRO A 131 -11.66 -9.41 14.10
C PRO A 131 -11.96 -10.41 12.99
N ASN A 132 -11.88 -10.00 11.72
CA ASN A 132 -12.18 -10.84 10.56
C ASN A 132 -10.92 -11.32 9.83
N ASN A 133 -9.73 -11.04 10.36
CA ASN A 133 -8.46 -11.37 9.73
C ASN A 133 -7.46 -11.80 10.81
N THR A 134 -7.71 -12.97 11.39
CA THR A 134 -7.01 -13.49 12.57
C THR A 134 -5.83 -14.39 12.23
N THR A 135 -5.75 -14.88 10.99
CA THR A 135 -4.63 -15.66 10.47
C THR A 135 -4.21 -15.16 9.09
N SER A 136 -2.92 -15.26 8.77
CA SER A 136 -2.33 -14.84 7.52
C SER A 136 -1.44 -15.91 6.90
N VAL A 137 -0.89 -16.83 7.70
CA VAL A 137 -0.03 -17.94 7.25
C VAL A 137 -0.74 -18.91 6.29
N THR A 138 -2.07 -18.97 6.33
CA THR A 138 -2.87 -19.80 5.41
C THR A 138 -3.22 -19.08 4.10
N LYS A 139 -2.91 -17.79 3.98
CA LYS A 139 -3.36 -16.91 2.89
C LYS A 139 -2.22 -16.48 1.96
N THR A 140 -0.97 -16.74 2.35
CA THR A 140 0.24 -16.47 1.56
C THR A 140 1.36 -17.42 1.98
N ASN A 141 2.34 -17.62 1.10
CA ASN A 141 3.53 -18.45 1.35
C ASN A 141 4.71 -17.68 1.98
N PHE A 142 4.53 -16.44 2.43
CA PHE A 142 5.60 -15.62 3.01
C PHE A 142 6.44 -16.34 4.08
N TRP A 143 5.81 -16.99 5.07
CA TRP A 143 6.52 -17.65 6.16
C TRP A 143 7.42 -18.82 5.70
N GLN A 144 7.08 -19.45 4.58
CA GLN A 144 7.93 -20.49 3.97
C GLN A 144 9.23 -19.91 3.43
N PHE A 145 9.20 -18.69 2.88
CA PHE A 145 10.33 -18.05 2.20
C PHE A 145 11.03 -16.97 3.04
N ALA A 146 10.50 -16.63 4.22
CA ALA A 146 11.13 -15.70 5.16
C ALA A 146 12.58 -16.07 5.53
N PRO A 147 12.98 -17.35 5.66
CA PRO A 147 14.38 -17.71 5.90
C PRO A 147 15.30 -17.30 4.75
N ASP A 148 14.89 -17.53 3.50
CA ASP A 148 15.70 -17.20 2.32
C ASP A 148 15.71 -15.68 2.03
N LEU A 149 14.56 -15.03 2.22
CA LEU A 149 14.37 -13.60 1.91
C LEU A 149 14.91 -12.67 2.99
N PHE A 150 14.73 -13.03 4.26
CA PHE A 150 15.01 -12.16 5.42
C PHE A 150 15.93 -12.80 6.46
N GLY A 151 16.38 -14.04 6.28
CA GLY A 151 17.27 -14.72 7.22
C GLY A 151 16.62 -15.08 8.56
N VAL A 152 15.29 -15.10 8.63
CA VAL A 152 14.53 -15.30 9.87
C VAL A 152 13.53 -16.45 9.76
N ASN A 153 13.44 -17.25 10.82
CA ASN A 153 12.38 -18.22 11.01
C ASN A 153 11.29 -17.58 11.88
N LEU A 154 10.15 -17.25 11.28
CA LEU A 154 9.04 -16.61 11.97
C LEU A 154 8.02 -17.66 12.44
N PRO A 155 7.48 -17.54 13.67
CA PRO A 155 6.28 -18.27 14.04
C PRO A 155 5.12 -17.93 13.10
N ALA A 156 4.17 -18.85 12.97
CA ALA A 156 2.93 -18.62 12.24
C ALA A 156 2.25 -17.33 12.74
N ASP A 157 1.76 -16.51 11.80
CA ASP A 157 1.00 -15.29 12.07
C ASP A 157 1.75 -14.21 12.88
N VAL A 158 3.08 -14.32 12.96
CA VAL A 158 3.98 -13.32 13.55
C VAL A 158 4.78 -12.64 12.44
N GLY A 159 4.70 -11.31 12.39
CA GLY A 159 5.41 -10.47 11.42
C GLY A 159 6.88 -10.24 11.79
N LEU A 160 7.61 -9.58 10.90
CA LEU A 160 9.05 -9.32 11.02
C LEU A 160 9.46 -8.52 12.27
N THR A 161 8.52 -7.83 12.91
CA THR A 161 8.72 -7.02 14.12
C THR A 161 8.21 -7.73 15.40
N GLY A 162 7.75 -8.97 15.29
CA GLY A 162 7.18 -9.74 16.39
C GLY A 162 5.72 -9.43 16.71
N LYS A 163 5.05 -8.57 15.94
CA LYS A 163 3.60 -8.30 16.08
C LYS A 163 2.76 -9.36 15.35
N SER A 164 1.56 -9.62 15.86
CA SER A 164 0.56 -10.51 15.24
C SER A 164 -0.70 -9.72 14.85
N LEU A 165 -1.77 -10.38 14.43
CA LEU A 165 -3.04 -9.77 14.00
C LEU A 165 -3.87 -9.24 15.18
N GLN A 166 -3.41 -9.51 16.40
CA GLN A 166 -3.89 -8.92 17.65
C GLN A 166 -2.74 -8.80 18.64
N GLY A 167 -2.88 -7.91 19.62
CA GLY A 167 -1.91 -7.80 20.70
C GLY A 167 -1.94 -6.46 21.42
N THR A 168 -0.89 -6.20 22.19
CA THR A 168 -0.68 -4.92 22.88
C THR A 168 0.21 -4.01 22.03
N MET A 169 -0.19 -2.75 21.92
CA MET A 169 0.59 -1.69 21.28
C MET A 169 1.67 -1.18 22.23
N SER A 170 2.82 -0.79 21.68
CA SER A 170 3.94 -0.25 22.44
C SER A 170 3.87 1.28 22.43
N PRO A 171 4.29 2.00 23.50
CA PRO A 171 4.46 3.45 23.41
C PRO A 171 5.39 3.83 22.25
N ASP A 172 5.05 4.86 21.50
CA ASP A 172 5.82 5.31 20.32
C ASP A 172 7.01 6.22 20.67
N GLY A 173 7.27 6.45 21.96
CA GLY A 173 8.29 7.38 22.46
C GLY A 173 7.89 8.86 22.33
N GLN A 174 6.65 9.13 21.94
CA GLN A 174 6.09 10.44 21.66
C GLN A 174 4.74 10.61 22.36
N ASN A 175 3.66 10.84 21.60
CA ASN A 175 2.32 11.15 22.13
C ASN A 175 1.32 10.02 21.88
N GLY A 176 1.77 8.78 21.64
CA GLY A 176 0.87 7.70 21.29
C GLY A 176 1.43 6.29 21.51
N TRP A 177 0.79 5.36 20.83
CA TRP A 177 1.10 3.94 20.83
C TRP A 177 1.12 3.41 19.40
N VAL A 178 1.93 2.39 19.17
CA VAL A 178 2.11 1.79 17.85
C VAL A 178 2.19 0.26 17.93
N ALA A 179 1.59 -0.40 16.95
CA ALA A 179 1.87 -1.78 16.58
C ALA A 179 2.49 -1.77 15.17
N THR A 180 3.81 -1.82 15.12
CA THR A 180 4.59 -1.81 13.88
C THR A 180 4.70 -3.21 13.31
N GLY A 181 4.54 -3.38 12.00
CA GLY A 181 4.78 -4.65 11.30
C GLY A 181 3.77 -5.76 11.57
N VAL A 182 2.49 -5.41 11.73
CA VAL A 182 1.38 -6.36 11.77
C VAL A 182 1.26 -7.07 10.40
N PRO A 183 1.33 -8.42 10.33
CA PRO A 183 1.41 -9.14 9.06
C PRO A 183 0.03 -9.38 8.42
N VAL A 184 -0.82 -8.35 8.37
CA VAL A 184 -2.18 -8.43 7.81
C VAL A 184 -2.16 -8.66 6.30
N THR A 185 -3.09 -9.48 5.81
CA THR A 185 -3.24 -9.81 4.38
C THR A 185 -4.53 -9.23 3.80
N PRO A 186 -4.65 -8.98 2.47
CA PRO A 186 -5.84 -8.40 1.85
C PRO A 186 -7.00 -9.39 1.65
N VAL A 187 -7.05 -10.45 2.46
CA VAL A 187 -8.06 -11.51 2.43
C VAL A 187 -8.44 -11.83 3.87
N ASP A 188 -9.74 -11.88 4.13
CA ASP A 188 -10.32 -12.20 5.43
C ASP A 188 -10.25 -13.71 5.72
N ASP A 189 -10.64 -14.13 6.92
CA ASP A 189 -10.58 -15.53 7.34
C ASP A 189 -11.53 -16.47 6.56
N ASN A 190 -12.52 -15.90 5.88
CA ASN A 190 -13.44 -16.64 5.01
C ASN A 190 -12.93 -16.73 3.55
N GLY A 191 -11.75 -16.20 3.26
CA GLY A 191 -11.21 -16.15 1.89
C GLY A 191 -11.78 -15.01 1.05
N THR A 192 -12.50 -14.06 1.65
CA THR A 192 -13.07 -12.91 0.94
C THR A 192 -12.03 -11.80 0.82
N PRO A 193 -11.79 -11.25 -0.40
CA PRO A 193 -10.93 -10.09 -0.57
C PRO A 193 -11.38 -8.90 0.29
N ASN A 194 -10.47 -8.34 1.06
CA ASN A 194 -10.69 -7.17 1.90
C ASN A 194 -9.41 -6.36 2.04
N ALA A 195 -9.27 -5.32 1.21
CA ALA A 195 -8.12 -4.43 1.25
C ALA A 195 -8.17 -3.36 2.35
N TYR A 196 -9.33 -3.23 3.03
CA TYR A 196 -9.55 -2.25 4.09
C TYR A 196 -10.03 -2.91 5.40
N PRO A 197 -9.29 -3.87 5.96
CA PRO A 197 -9.66 -4.46 7.23
C PRO A 197 -9.73 -3.39 8.32
N LEU A 198 -10.77 -3.47 9.15
CA LEU A 198 -10.93 -2.61 10.32
C LEU A 198 -10.27 -3.29 11.52
N ALA A 199 -9.25 -2.63 12.06
CA ALA A 199 -8.72 -2.96 13.36
C ALA A 199 -9.59 -2.32 14.44
N GLU A 200 -9.94 -3.09 15.46
CA GLU A 200 -10.46 -2.56 16.71
C GLU A 200 -9.28 -2.18 17.61
N VAL A 201 -9.31 -0.95 18.15
CA VAL A 201 -8.29 -0.45 19.07
C VAL A 201 -8.97 -0.06 20.39
N SER A 202 -8.54 -0.65 21.50
CA SER A 202 -9.04 -0.37 22.84
C SER A 202 -7.97 0.25 23.74
N ALA A 203 -8.36 1.19 24.60
CA ALA A 203 -7.57 1.61 25.75
C ALA A 203 -8.19 1.04 27.01
N GLU A 204 -7.38 0.35 27.81
CA GLU A 204 -7.83 -0.40 28.98
C GLU A 204 -7.05 0.02 30.24
N SER A 205 -7.72 0.04 31.39
CA SER A 205 -7.10 0.23 32.70
C SER A 205 -7.84 -0.57 33.76
N GLY A 206 -7.11 -1.25 34.65
CA GLY A 206 -7.71 -2.09 35.70
C GLY A 206 -8.65 -3.20 35.19
N GLY A 207 -8.46 -3.67 33.94
CA GLY A 207 -9.34 -4.65 33.29
C GLY A 207 -10.62 -4.07 32.67
N GLN A 208 -10.83 -2.75 32.76
CA GLN A 208 -11.96 -2.06 32.13
C GLN A 208 -11.53 -1.40 30.82
N VAL A 209 -12.36 -1.55 29.77
CA VAL A 209 -12.23 -0.77 28.53
C VAL A 209 -12.69 0.66 28.80
N LEU A 210 -11.77 1.62 28.67
CA LEU A 210 -12.02 3.05 28.85
C LEU A 210 -12.62 3.67 27.59
N ALA A 211 -12.10 3.30 26.43
CA ALA A 211 -12.56 3.75 25.13
C ALA A 211 -12.12 2.76 24.03
N LEU A 212 -12.85 2.78 22.92
CA LEU A 212 -12.66 1.89 21.77
C LEU A 212 -12.90 2.67 20.49
N THR A 213 -12.11 2.39 19.46
CA THR A 213 -12.31 2.92 18.11
C THR A 213 -12.02 1.85 17.06
N HIS A 214 -12.37 2.14 15.81
CA HIS A 214 -12.01 1.33 14.66
C HIS A 214 -11.20 2.14 13.68
N ALA A 215 -10.04 1.64 13.28
CA ALA A 215 -9.18 2.25 12.29
C ALA A 215 -8.86 1.26 11.19
N VAL A 216 -8.73 1.74 9.96
CA VAL A 216 -8.38 0.90 8.82
C VAL A 216 -6.90 0.53 8.91
N VAL A 217 -6.59 -0.74 8.69
CA VAL A 217 -5.22 -1.28 8.49
C VAL A 217 -5.08 -1.73 7.03
N PRO A 218 -5.00 -0.77 6.08
CA PRO A 218 -5.16 -1.04 4.66
C PRO A 218 -3.98 -1.81 4.10
N VAL A 219 -4.26 -2.87 3.36
CA VAL A 219 -3.26 -3.73 2.73
C VAL A 219 -3.75 -4.20 1.36
N SER A 220 -2.85 -4.31 0.41
CA SER A 220 -3.15 -4.84 -0.93
C SER A 220 -1.97 -5.62 -1.48
N TRP A 221 -2.27 -6.62 -2.32
CA TRP A 221 -1.30 -7.28 -3.19
C TRP A 221 -1.54 -6.97 -4.67
N GLU A 222 -2.35 -5.94 -4.94
CA GLU A 222 -2.67 -5.48 -6.28
C GLU A 222 -1.48 -4.71 -6.85
N ILE A 223 -0.50 -5.47 -7.36
CA ILE A 223 0.66 -4.99 -8.08
C ILE A 223 0.57 -5.60 -9.48
N SER A 224 -0.05 -4.88 -10.42
CA SER A 224 -0.47 -5.43 -11.72
C SER A 224 0.67 -5.56 -12.74
N CYS A 225 1.80 -6.14 -12.32
CA CYS A 225 2.94 -6.46 -13.17
C CYS A 225 2.54 -7.32 -14.38
N ASN A 226 1.51 -8.15 -14.20
CA ASN A 226 0.93 -9.03 -15.22
C ASN A 226 0.24 -8.31 -16.38
N ILE A 227 0.18 -6.98 -16.39
CA ILE A 227 -0.22 -6.21 -17.58
C ILE A 227 0.87 -6.33 -18.67
N CYS A 228 2.15 -6.42 -18.28
CA CYS A 228 3.29 -6.40 -19.19
C CYS A 228 4.28 -7.57 -19.02
N HIS A 229 4.33 -8.18 -17.83
CA HIS A 229 5.20 -9.31 -17.52
C HIS A 229 4.38 -10.59 -17.47
N ALA A 230 4.69 -11.55 -18.35
CA ALA A 230 3.85 -12.73 -18.60
C ALA A 230 2.33 -12.39 -18.66
N PRO A 231 1.87 -11.65 -19.69
CA PRO A 231 0.53 -11.06 -19.67
C PRO A 231 -0.61 -12.05 -19.42
N GLY A 232 -1.45 -11.76 -18.43
CA GLY A 232 -2.59 -12.61 -18.04
C GLY A 232 -2.25 -13.79 -17.11
N GLU A 233 -0.97 -13.99 -16.82
CA GLU A 233 -0.51 -15.04 -15.89
C GLU A 233 -0.53 -14.55 -14.43
N SER A 234 -0.17 -15.45 -13.52
CA SER A 234 -0.19 -15.23 -12.06
C SER A 234 1.21 -15.26 -11.43
N GLY A 235 1.28 -14.76 -10.19
CA GLY A 235 2.49 -14.53 -9.36
C GLY A 235 3.80 -15.13 -9.87
N PRO A 236 4.03 -16.45 -9.71
CA PRO A 236 5.33 -17.04 -10.03
C PRO A 236 5.77 -16.89 -11.50
N MET A 237 4.83 -16.92 -12.44
CA MET A 237 5.16 -16.76 -13.87
C MET A 237 5.51 -15.31 -14.22
N VAL A 238 4.79 -14.37 -13.60
CA VAL A 238 5.03 -12.93 -13.72
C VAL A 238 6.40 -12.60 -13.12
N ASP A 239 6.68 -13.10 -11.93
CA ASP A 239 7.95 -12.92 -11.22
C ASP A 239 9.13 -13.52 -11.99
N ALA A 240 8.96 -14.72 -12.54
CA ALA A 240 9.98 -15.35 -13.38
C ALA A 240 10.28 -14.52 -14.65
N ASP A 241 9.27 -13.94 -15.29
CA ASP A 241 9.47 -13.05 -16.45
C ASP A 241 10.15 -11.73 -16.06
N ILE A 242 9.87 -11.19 -14.87
CA ILE A 242 10.59 -10.05 -14.30
C ILE A 242 12.07 -10.40 -14.13
N LEU A 243 12.39 -11.51 -13.46
CA LEU A 243 13.77 -11.94 -13.22
C LEU A 243 14.51 -12.25 -14.52
N ARG A 244 13.86 -12.90 -15.49
CA ARG A 244 14.44 -13.14 -16.82
C ARG A 244 14.87 -11.84 -17.51
N LYS A 245 13.97 -10.86 -17.56
CA LYS A 245 14.25 -9.54 -18.16
C LYS A 245 15.29 -8.76 -17.37
N HIS A 246 15.31 -8.92 -16.04
CA HIS A 246 16.35 -8.34 -15.19
C HIS A 246 17.72 -8.92 -15.52
N ASP A 247 17.83 -10.25 -15.57
CA ASP A 247 19.04 -10.98 -15.94
C ASP A 247 19.56 -10.58 -17.31
N GLU A 248 18.70 -10.51 -18.33
CA GLU A 248 19.06 -10.06 -19.68
C GLU A 248 19.61 -8.64 -19.71
N LYS A 249 18.98 -7.72 -18.96
CA LYS A 249 19.34 -6.29 -18.97
C LYS A 249 20.59 -5.99 -18.15
N HIS A 250 20.78 -6.69 -17.04
CA HIS A 250 21.82 -6.40 -16.05
C HIS A 250 22.94 -7.45 -16.02
N ASN A 251 22.86 -8.46 -16.88
CA ASN A 251 23.81 -9.58 -16.96
C ASN A 251 23.94 -10.28 -15.59
N THR A 252 22.80 -10.54 -14.95
CA THR A 252 22.69 -11.30 -13.69
C THR A 252 22.21 -12.74 -13.95
N GLN A 253 22.19 -13.57 -12.91
CA GLN A 253 21.71 -14.96 -12.96
C GLN A 253 20.82 -15.24 -11.74
N LEU A 254 19.72 -14.50 -11.63
CA LEU A 254 18.79 -14.56 -10.51
C LEU A 254 17.68 -15.59 -10.75
N LEU A 255 17.18 -15.70 -11.98
CA LEU A 255 16.12 -16.65 -12.30
C LEU A 255 16.59 -18.11 -12.08
N GLY A 256 15.78 -18.89 -11.39
CA GLY A 256 16.07 -20.30 -11.06
C GLY A 256 16.97 -20.49 -9.84
N GLY A 257 17.40 -19.39 -9.20
CA GLY A 257 18.05 -19.40 -7.88
C GLY A 257 17.03 -19.37 -6.72
N PRO A 258 17.50 -19.12 -5.48
CA PRO A 258 16.65 -18.82 -4.34
C PRO A 258 15.79 -17.57 -4.59
N PRO A 259 14.66 -17.40 -3.85
CA PRO A 259 13.83 -16.21 -3.96
C PRO A 259 14.63 -14.93 -3.75
N VAL A 260 14.38 -13.92 -4.58
CA VAL A 260 15.14 -12.66 -4.56
C VAL A 260 14.41 -11.59 -3.77
N LEU A 261 14.96 -11.17 -2.63
CA LEU A 261 14.57 -9.90 -2.03
C LEU A 261 15.14 -8.75 -2.87
N CYS A 262 14.29 -7.98 -3.56
CA CYS A 262 14.73 -6.87 -4.41
C CYS A 262 15.62 -5.89 -3.64
N ALA A 263 15.25 -5.66 -2.38
CA ALA A 263 15.92 -4.77 -1.44
C ALA A 263 17.28 -5.29 -0.93
N SER A 264 17.65 -6.53 -1.24
CA SER A 264 19.00 -7.05 -0.94
C SER A 264 20.08 -6.37 -1.77
N CYS A 265 19.74 -5.92 -2.99
CA CYS A 265 20.64 -5.23 -3.90
C CYS A 265 20.26 -3.76 -4.09
N HIS A 266 18.97 -3.46 -4.21
CA HIS A 266 18.47 -2.11 -4.37
C HIS A 266 18.18 -1.48 -3.01
N SER A 267 18.73 -0.31 -2.70
CA SER A 267 18.39 0.35 -1.42
C SER A 267 16.90 0.68 -1.33
N ASP A 268 16.33 0.50 -0.13
CA ASP A 268 14.93 0.79 0.12
C ASP A 268 14.69 1.24 1.57
N ASN A 269 14.21 2.48 1.72
CA ASN A 269 13.90 3.09 3.01
C ASN A 269 12.70 2.43 3.70
N ALA A 270 11.74 1.84 2.96
CA ALA A 270 10.62 1.12 3.58
C ALA A 270 11.10 -0.08 4.40
N LEU A 271 12.12 -0.78 3.91
CA LEU A 271 12.71 -1.95 4.55
C LEU A 271 13.97 -1.62 5.35
N GLY A 272 14.40 -0.35 5.39
CA GLY A 272 15.62 0.08 6.07
C GLY A 272 16.90 -0.53 5.47
N THR A 273 16.87 -0.92 4.20
CA THR A 273 17.99 -1.60 3.54
C THR A 273 18.90 -0.60 2.84
N LEU A 274 20.22 -0.77 3.02
CA LEU A 274 21.22 0.11 2.40
C LEU A 274 21.48 -0.24 0.93
N GLY A 275 21.07 -1.43 0.48
CA GLY A 275 21.40 -1.96 -0.84
C GLY A 275 22.91 -2.13 -1.07
N VAL A 276 23.29 -2.34 -2.32
CA VAL A 276 24.67 -2.47 -2.77
C VAL A 276 25.16 -1.12 -3.33
N PRO A 277 26.34 -0.62 -2.93
CA PRO A 277 26.90 0.62 -3.48
C PRO A 277 26.99 0.61 -5.00
N GLY A 278 26.52 1.70 -5.63
CA GLY A 278 26.50 1.84 -7.10
C GLY A 278 25.27 1.20 -7.78
N VAL A 279 24.45 0.45 -7.04
CA VAL A 279 23.13 0.01 -7.50
C VAL A 279 22.09 1.08 -7.17
N LYS A 280 21.20 1.35 -8.12
CA LYS A 280 20.09 2.30 -7.96
C LYS A 280 19.19 1.89 -6.80
N SER A 281 18.58 2.86 -6.12
CA SER A 281 17.51 2.54 -5.15
C SER A 281 16.37 1.80 -5.84
N LEU A 282 15.56 1.06 -5.08
CA LEU A 282 14.47 0.27 -5.65
C LEU A 282 13.46 1.17 -6.38
N SER A 283 13.14 2.31 -5.79
CA SER A 283 12.31 3.33 -6.43
C SER A 283 12.93 3.84 -7.73
N GLU A 284 14.20 4.25 -7.73
CA GLU A 284 14.85 4.74 -8.94
C GLU A 284 14.85 3.68 -10.05
N ALA A 285 15.23 2.43 -9.70
CA ALA A 285 15.32 1.33 -10.65
C ALA A 285 13.97 0.99 -11.29
N MET A 286 12.91 0.91 -10.46
CA MET A 286 11.56 0.58 -10.91
C MET A 286 10.98 1.72 -11.74
N HIS A 287 10.95 2.94 -11.23
CA HIS A 287 10.30 4.05 -11.93
C HIS A 287 11.04 4.41 -13.23
N ALA A 288 12.38 4.46 -13.24
CA ALA A 288 13.14 4.75 -14.45
C ALA A 288 12.99 3.66 -15.53
N SER A 289 12.86 2.39 -15.11
CA SER A 289 12.67 1.29 -16.06
C SER A 289 11.27 1.28 -16.69
N HIS A 290 10.27 1.93 -16.10
CA HIS A 290 8.90 1.92 -16.60
C HIS A 290 8.43 3.26 -17.19
N ALA A 291 9.09 4.38 -16.88
CA ALA A 291 8.65 5.73 -17.28
C ALA A 291 8.34 5.89 -18.77
N THR A 292 9.06 5.20 -19.67
CA THR A 292 8.85 5.27 -21.12
C THR A 292 8.01 4.12 -21.69
N ARG A 293 7.40 3.29 -20.82
CA ARG A 293 6.72 2.03 -21.19
C ARG A 293 5.25 1.99 -20.76
N MET A 294 4.70 3.12 -20.33
CA MET A 294 3.32 3.20 -19.82
C MET A 294 2.24 3.30 -20.91
N GLN A 295 2.61 3.35 -22.19
CA GLN A 295 1.64 3.44 -23.29
C GLN A 295 0.54 2.36 -23.24
N PRO A 296 0.84 1.06 -23.00
CA PRO A 296 -0.21 0.04 -22.88
C PRO A 296 -1.22 0.34 -21.79
N VAL A 297 -0.80 0.97 -20.68
CA VAL A 297 -1.68 1.34 -19.56
C VAL A 297 -2.63 2.46 -19.97
N PHE A 298 -2.14 3.46 -20.70
CA PHE A 298 -2.98 4.53 -21.25
C PHE A 298 -3.95 4.02 -22.31
N ASP A 299 -3.54 3.07 -23.14
CA ASP A 299 -4.39 2.44 -24.16
C ASP A 299 -5.57 1.66 -23.54
N MET A 300 -5.43 1.21 -22.29
CA MET A 300 -6.52 0.62 -21.49
C MET A 300 -7.47 1.67 -20.87
N GLY A 301 -7.20 2.96 -21.06
CA GLY A 301 -8.02 4.06 -20.55
C GLY A 301 -7.72 4.44 -19.10
N LEU A 302 -6.63 3.95 -18.50
CA LEU A 302 -6.21 4.36 -17.16
C LEU A 302 -5.55 5.74 -17.24
N THR A 303 -6.13 6.73 -16.55
CA THR A 303 -5.63 8.11 -16.54
C THR A 303 -4.55 8.37 -15.51
N ASN A 304 -4.51 7.56 -14.44
CA ASN A 304 -3.46 7.59 -13.43
C ASN A 304 -2.56 6.35 -13.59
N GLU A 305 -1.44 6.51 -14.30
CA GLU A 305 -0.53 5.42 -14.61
C GLU A 305 0.12 4.78 -13.37
N CYS A 306 0.18 5.50 -12.24
CA CYS A 306 0.70 4.98 -10.98
C CYS A 306 -0.08 3.75 -10.52
N TYR A 307 -1.36 3.67 -10.84
CA TYR A 307 -2.25 2.56 -10.50
C TYR A 307 -1.97 1.25 -11.26
N ALA A 308 -1.04 1.27 -12.22
CA ALA A 308 -0.54 0.04 -12.83
C ALA A 308 0.30 -0.81 -11.86
N CYS A 309 0.97 -0.18 -10.90
CA CYS A 309 1.87 -0.87 -9.96
C CYS A 309 1.50 -0.60 -8.50
N HIS A 310 0.97 0.59 -8.21
CA HIS A 310 0.36 0.88 -6.92
C HIS A 310 -1.11 0.47 -6.96
N PRO A 311 -1.67 -0.03 -5.84
CA PRO A 311 -3.02 -0.57 -5.84
C PRO A 311 -4.06 0.47 -6.30
N GLY A 312 -4.89 0.18 -7.30
CA GLY A 312 -5.70 1.25 -7.90
C GLY A 312 -6.71 0.90 -8.99
N PHE A 313 -6.67 -0.29 -9.61
CA PHE A 313 -7.79 -0.79 -10.41
C PHE A 313 -8.97 -1.23 -9.54
N GLN A 314 -8.69 -1.76 -8.35
CA GLN A 314 -9.73 -2.25 -7.43
C GLN A 314 -9.64 -1.58 -6.07
N THR A 315 -8.43 -1.45 -5.53
CA THR A 315 -8.22 -1.12 -4.11
C THR A 315 -7.83 0.32 -3.85
N ASN A 316 -7.78 1.21 -4.86
CA ASN A 316 -7.62 2.66 -4.71
C ASN A 316 -6.70 3.09 -3.54
N CYS A 317 -5.38 2.98 -3.73
CA CYS A 317 -4.39 3.38 -2.74
C CYS A 317 -4.65 4.80 -2.23
N GLN A 318 -4.93 5.74 -3.15
CA GLN A 318 -5.46 7.06 -2.84
C GLN A 318 -6.99 7.07 -2.92
N ARG A 319 -7.62 7.43 -1.81
CA ARG A 319 -9.08 7.42 -1.61
C ARG A 319 -9.55 8.55 -0.69
N ASP A 320 -8.77 9.62 -0.61
CA ASP A 320 -9.02 10.77 0.24
C ASP A 320 -9.90 11.85 -0.41
N VAL A 321 -10.11 12.94 0.33
CA VAL A 321 -10.81 14.14 -0.15
C VAL A 321 -10.16 14.79 -1.38
N HIS A 322 -8.85 14.59 -1.59
CA HIS A 322 -8.13 15.09 -2.76
C HIS A 322 -8.51 14.27 -4.00
N TYR A 323 -8.53 12.95 -3.88
CA TYR A 323 -9.04 12.06 -4.93
C TYR A 323 -10.48 12.43 -5.32
N ALA A 324 -11.36 12.67 -4.34
CA ALA A 324 -12.74 13.11 -4.57
C ALA A 324 -12.86 14.44 -5.34
N ARG A 325 -11.80 15.25 -5.35
CA ARG A 325 -11.70 16.54 -6.04
C ARG A 325 -10.88 16.48 -7.33
N GLY A 326 -10.51 15.29 -7.79
CA GLY A 326 -9.73 15.10 -9.01
C GLY A 326 -8.26 15.50 -8.88
N ILE A 327 -7.71 15.46 -7.66
CA ILE A 327 -6.28 15.62 -7.39
C ILE A 327 -5.70 14.22 -7.17
N PHE A 328 -4.77 13.82 -8.03
CA PHE A 328 -4.20 12.48 -8.09
C PHE A 328 -2.72 12.47 -7.69
N CYS A 329 -2.10 11.27 -7.73
CA CYS A 329 -0.73 11.04 -7.29
C CYS A 329 0.28 12.00 -7.94
N ASN A 330 0.14 12.26 -9.24
CA ASN A 330 1.05 13.10 -10.02
C ASN A 330 0.97 14.59 -9.67
N ASP A 331 -0.16 15.08 -9.15
CA ASP A 331 -0.31 16.47 -8.71
C ASP A 331 0.56 16.79 -7.48
N CYS A 332 0.91 15.77 -6.70
CA CYS A 332 1.75 15.89 -5.50
C CYS A 332 3.17 15.33 -5.70
N HIS A 333 3.29 14.13 -6.28
CA HIS A 333 4.56 13.41 -6.40
C HIS A 333 5.28 13.63 -7.75
N GLY A 334 4.59 14.19 -8.75
CA GLY A 334 5.06 14.25 -10.13
C GLY A 334 4.91 12.93 -10.88
N ASN A 335 5.41 12.89 -12.12
CA ASN A 335 5.33 11.71 -12.98
C ASN A 335 6.41 10.66 -12.63
N MET A 336 6.37 9.50 -13.31
CA MET A 336 7.34 8.40 -13.13
C MET A 336 8.81 8.85 -13.20
N THR A 337 9.15 9.79 -14.09
CA THR A 337 10.51 10.32 -14.22
C THR A 337 10.91 11.16 -13.01
N ALA A 338 9.99 11.96 -12.46
CA ALA A 338 10.23 12.74 -11.25
C ALA A 338 10.44 11.83 -10.02
N VAL A 339 9.61 10.79 -9.90
CA VAL A 339 9.72 9.78 -8.83
C VAL A 339 11.00 8.94 -8.99
N ALA A 340 11.48 8.75 -10.21
CA ALA A 340 12.74 8.08 -10.53
C ALA A 340 14.00 8.94 -10.31
N ASN A 341 13.89 10.16 -9.78
CA ASN A 341 15.04 11.02 -9.60
C ASN A 341 16.00 10.44 -8.53
N PRO A 342 17.29 10.19 -8.83
CA PRO A 342 18.25 9.65 -7.86
C PRO A 342 18.49 10.55 -6.65
N ALA A 343 18.16 11.86 -6.74
CA ALA A 343 18.24 12.78 -5.63
C ALA A 343 17.06 12.68 -4.65
N ARG A 344 15.96 12.00 -5.03
CA ARG A 344 14.80 11.81 -4.17
C ARG A 344 15.01 10.57 -3.29
N ARG A 345 14.76 10.69 -1.99
CA ARG A 345 14.76 9.58 -1.03
C ARG A 345 13.31 9.13 -0.78
N PRO A 346 12.88 7.98 -1.30
CA PRO A 346 11.52 7.47 -1.09
C PRO A 346 11.20 7.33 0.40
N TRP A 347 9.95 7.55 0.81
CA TRP A 347 9.48 7.49 2.20
C TRP A 347 10.03 8.56 3.14
N ILE A 348 10.93 9.42 2.66
CA ILE A 348 11.55 10.51 3.41
C ILE A 348 11.23 11.86 2.74
N ASP A 349 11.49 11.97 1.43
CA ASP A 349 11.21 13.16 0.64
C ASP A 349 9.80 13.05 0.03
N GLU A 350 8.80 13.37 0.86
CA GLU A 350 7.38 13.30 0.49
C GLU A 350 6.72 14.69 0.37
N PRO A 351 5.63 14.80 -0.40
CA PRO A 351 4.86 16.04 -0.51
C PRO A 351 4.35 16.51 0.86
N THR A 352 4.34 17.83 1.05
CA THR A 352 3.82 18.46 2.26
C THR A 352 2.48 19.13 2.00
N CYS A 353 1.57 19.08 2.97
CA CYS A 353 0.30 19.81 2.97
C CYS A 353 0.54 21.31 2.80
N GLY A 354 1.55 21.84 3.52
CA GLY A 354 1.92 23.25 3.47
C GLY A 354 2.29 23.76 2.07
N SER A 355 2.77 22.89 1.17
CA SER A 355 3.14 23.29 -0.20
C SER A 355 1.98 23.90 -1.01
N CYS A 356 0.75 23.47 -0.73
CA CYS A 356 -0.46 23.97 -1.39
C CYS A 356 -1.42 24.69 -0.43
N HIS A 357 -1.60 24.16 0.78
CA HIS A 357 -2.62 24.67 1.70
C HIS A 357 -2.21 25.95 2.40
N LYS A 358 -0.92 26.24 2.55
CA LYS A 358 -0.44 27.49 3.17
C LYS A 358 -0.87 28.73 2.40
N ALA A 359 -0.96 28.64 1.07
CA ALA A 359 -1.48 29.73 0.26
C ALA A 359 -2.97 30.02 0.52
N ARG A 360 -3.73 29.03 1.02
CA ARG A 360 -5.16 29.15 1.32
C ARG A 360 -5.42 29.57 2.76
N GLN A 361 -4.58 29.12 3.70
CA GLN A 361 -4.69 29.39 5.13
C GLN A 361 -3.29 29.73 5.67
N PRO A 362 -2.82 30.98 5.51
CA PRO A 362 -1.46 31.36 5.86
C PRO A 362 -1.19 31.40 7.37
N GLU A 363 -2.25 31.55 8.17
CA GLU A 363 -2.19 31.59 9.63
C GLU A 363 -2.06 30.19 10.24
N PHE A 364 -2.34 29.11 9.50
CA PHE A 364 -2.30 27.75 10.07
C PHE A 364 -0.88 27.20 10.12
N ASP A 365 -0.57 26.48 11.21
CA ASP A 365 0.60 25.61 11.24
C ASP A 365 0.34 24.36 10.40
N PHE A 366 1.34 23.94 9.62
CA PHE A 366 1.29 22.69 8.84
C PHE A 366 2.25 21.67 9.46
N GLU A 367 2.88 20.82 8.64
CA GLU A 367 3.85 19.86 9.13
C GLU A 367 4.97 20.52 9.94
N GLU A 368 5.40 19.83 11.00
CA GLU A 368 6.54 20.27 11.78
C GLU A 368 7.80 20.27 10.90
N PRO A 369 8.73 21.24 11.07
CA PRO A 369 9.94 21.29 10.26
C PRO A 369 10.71 19.96 10.25
N GLY A 370 10.94 19.42 9.06
CA GLY A 370 11.66 18.15 8.88
C GLY A 370 10.88 16.88 9.22
N ARG A 371 9.57 16.98 9.44
CA ARG A 371 8.68 15.83 9.66
C ARG A 371 7.65 15.68 8.55
N LEU A 372 7.20 14.45 8.35
CA LEU A 372 6.11 14.14 7.44
C LEU A 372 4.75 14.37 8.12
N PHE A 373 3.68 14.47 7.32
CA PHE A 373 2.30 14.57 7.84
C PHE A 373 1.97 13.44 8.84
N LYS A 374 2.42 12.21 8.56
CA LYS A 374 2.18 11.03 9.40
C LYS A 374 2.86 11.11 10.79
N GLU A 375 3.89 11.94 10.92
CA GLU A 375 4.69 12.12 12.14
C GLU A 375 4.38 13.44 12.85
N SER A 376 3.86 14.41 12.11
CA SER A 376 3.63 15.76 12.58
C SER A 376 2.47 15.82 13.56
N ARG A 377 2.56 16.81 14.45
CA ARG A 377 1.54 17.11 15.44
C ARG A 377 1.16 18.57 15.40
N GLY A 378 -0.08 18.83 15.80
CA GLY A 378 -0.62 20.15 16.10
C GLY A 378 -1.63 20.02 17.24
N HIS A 379 -2.26 21.12 17.62
CA HIS A 379 -3.31 21.14 18.62
C HIS A 379 -2.93 20.40 19.94
N GLY A 380 -1.96 20.93 20.69
CA GLY A 380 -1.56 20.37 21.98
C GLY A 380 -0.81 19.04 21.87
N GLY A 381 -0.26 18.74 20.69
CA GLY A 381 0.50 17.52 20.42
C GLY A 381 -0.33 16.36 19.86
N VAL A 382 -1.56 16.62 19.39
CA VAL A 382 -2.36 15.64 18.66
C VAL A 382 -1.73 15.36 17.29
N TYR A 383 -1.64 14.09 16.90
CA TYR A 383 -1.11 13.74 15.58
C TYR A 383 -2.03 14.27 14.48
N CYS A 384 -1.44 14.81 13.40
CA CYS A 384 -2.21 15.26 12.25
C CYS A 384 -3.11 14.12 11.73
N ALA A 385 -2.57 12.89 11.65
CA ALA A 385 -3.32 11.71 11.21
C ALA A 385 -4.42 11.26 12.18
N SER A 386 -4.34 11.55 13.48
CA SER A 386 -5.43 11.29 14.42
C SER A 386 -6.66 12.13 14.14
N CYS A 387 -6.47 13.36 13.65
CA CYS A 387 -7.56 14.27 13.29
C CYS A 387 -7.99 14.10 11.83
N HIS A 388 -7.04 14.12 10.90
CA HIS A 388 -7.30 14.16 9.46
C HIS A 388 -7.50 12.77 8.84
N GLY A 389 -7.05 11.70 9.49
CA GLY A 389 -6.99 10.36 8.91
C GLY A 389 -5.61 10.03 8.33
N SER A 390 -5.44 8.79 7.89
CA SER A 390 -4.19 8.28 7.33
C SER A 390 -3.77 9.04 6.05
N PRO A 391 -2.47 9.09 5.71
CA PRO A 391 -2.03 9.55 4.38
C PRO A 391 -2.82 8.84 3.28
N HIS A 392 -3.14 9.53 2.17
CA HIS A 392 -3.94 8.98 1.07
C HIS A 392 -5.38 8.56 1.41
N ALA A 393 -5.81 8.71 2.67
CA ALA A 393 -7.18 8.47 3.16
C ALA A 393 -7.67 9.61 4.07
N VAL A 394 -7.15 10.83 3.86
CA VAL A 394 -7.57 12.03 4.58
C VAL A 394 -9.06 12.30 4.35
N GLY A 395 -9.76 12.58 5.44
CA GLY A 395 -11.22 12.72 5.48
C GLY A 395 -11.77 13.95 4.74
N PRO A 396 -13.03 13.90 4.27
CA PRO A 396 -13.84 12.69 4.14
C PRO A 396 -13.30 11.80 3.01
N ALA A 397 -13.00 10.55 3.34
CA ALA A 397 -12.53 9.57 2.37
C ALA A 397 -13.70 9.08 1.50
N VAL A 398 -13.42 8.62 0.28
CA VAL A 398 -14.47 8.05 -0.60
C VAL A 398 -14.85 6.62 -0.19
N THR A 399 -13.99 5.95 0.57
CA THR A 399 -14.22 4.63 1.15
C THR A 399 -14.97 4.73 2.49
N PRO A 400 -16.08 4.01 2.68
CA PRO A 400 -16.84 4.06 3.94
C PRO A 400 -16.03 3.66 5.18
N GLN A 401 -15.13 2.68 5.04
CA GLN A 401 -14.33 2.12 6.14
C GLN A 401 -13.46 3.19 6.82
N ASP A 402 -12.81 4.06 6.03
CA ASP A 402 -11.96 5.13 6.56
C ASP A 402 -12.76 6.22 7.29
N ASN A 403 -14.08 6.28 7.09
CA ASN A 403 -14.96 7.23 7.77
C ASN A 403 -15.59 6.68 9.06
N VAL A 404 -15.44 5.38 9.38
CA VAL A 404 -16.09 4.73 10.53
C VAL A 404 -15.74 5.41 11.85
N GLN A 405 -14.45 5.70 12.08
CA GLN A 405 -13.99 6.41 13.29
C GLN A 405 -14.66 7.78 13.43
N ALA A 406 -14.59 8.61 12.39
CA ALA A 406 -15.16 9.95 12.41
C ALA A 406 -16.67 9.90 12.65
N ILE A 407 -17.40 9.07 11.92
CA ILE A 407 -18.85 8.93 12.10
C ILE A 407 -19.19 8.47 13.52
N SER A 408 -18.44 7.54 14.09
CA SER A 408 -18.67 7.08 15.46
C SER A 408 -18.43 8.19 16.50
N LEU A 409 -17.44 9.05 16.29
CA LEU A 409 -17.02 10.05 17.27
C LEU A 409 -17.79 11.37 17.19
N GLN A 410 -18.13 11.84 15.98
CA GLN A 410 -18.78 13.13 15.74
C GLN A 410 -20.09 13.05 14.94
N GLY A 411 -20.51 11.85 14.51
CA GLY A 411 -21.76 11.65 13.78
C GLY A 411 -21.69 12.00 12.29
N HIS A 412 -20.52 12.37 11.77
CA HIS A 412 -20.31 12.63 10.35
C HIS A 412 -18.89 12.25 9.90
N ALA A 413 -18.75 11.98 8.60
CA ALA A 413 -17.46 11.75 7.95
C ALA A 413 -16.61 13.02 7.88
N GLY A 414 -15.30 12.85 7.68
CA GLY A 414 -14.34 13.95 7.58
C GLY A 414 -13.30 13.96 8.71
N PRO A 415 -12.41 14.97 8.71
CA PRO A 415 -11.51 15.20 9.82
C PRO A 415 -12.30 15.38 11.13
N ILE A 416 -11.69 15.05 12.26
CA ILE A 416 -12.28 15.30 13.58
C ILE A 416 -12.37 16.81 13.81
N SER A 417 -13.57 17.38 13.65
CA SER A 417 -13.81 18.82 13.74
C SER A 417 -14.75 19.21 14.90
N ASP A 418 -15.49 18.25 15.46
CA ASP A 418 -16.30 18.51 16.64
C ASP A 418 -15.41 18.54 17.90
N CYS A 419 -15.17 19.72 18.46
CA CYS A 419 -14.31 19.88 19.66
C CYS A 419 -14.73 18.98 20.82
N THR A 420 -16.03 18.67 20.91
CA THR A 420 -16.58 17.78 21.93
C THR A 420 -16.09 16.33 21.85
N VAL A 421 -15.37 15.94 20.78
CA VAL A 421 -14.70 14.63 20.67
C VAL A 421 -13.62 14.50 21.73
N CYS A 422 -12.93 15.58 22.09
CA CYS A 422 -11.89 15.61 23.12
C CYS A 422 -12.25 16.50 24.31
N HIS A 423 -12.97 17.60 24.09
CA HIS A 423 -13.34 18.55 25.13
C HIS A 423 -14.70 18.23 25.76
N THR A 424 -14.85 18.35 27.08
CA THR A 424 -16.14 18.17 27.77
C THR A 424 -17.11 19.33 27.52
N THR A 425 -16.57 20.50 27.15
CA THR A 425 -17.32 21.70 26.79
C THR A 425 -16.70 22.31 25.54
N PRO A 426 -17.49 22.78 24.55
CA PRO A 426 -16.93 23.49 23.39
C PRO A 426 -16.14 24.72 23.86
N PRO A 427 -14.84 24.84 23.52
CA PRO A 427 -14.01 25.94 23.98
C PRO A 427 -14.34 27.24 23.23
N SER A 428 -14.17 27.24 21.91
CA SER A 428 -14.42 28.34 20.98
C SER A 428 -15.14 27.79 19.73
N PRO A 429 -15.95 28.59 19.01
CA PRO A 429 -16.47 28.20 17.70
C PRO A 429 -15.38 28.13 16.61
N HIS A 430 -14.19 28.68 16.88
CA HIS A 430 -13.06 28.68 15.96
C HIS A 430 -12.02 27.64 16.38
N PHE A 431 -11.55 26.82 15.43
CA PHE A 431 -10.42 25.93 15.62
C PHE A 431 -9.13 26.65 15.25
N GLU A 432 -8.27 26.83 16.23
CA GLU A 432 -6.94 27.42 16.04
C GLU A 432 -5.99 26.28 15.66
N HIS A 433 -5.59 26.23 14.38
CA HIS A 433 -4.74 25.17 13.84
C HIS A 433 -3.25 25.49 14.10
N HIS A 434 -2.90 25.77 15.35
CA HIS A 434 -1.53 25.99 15.79
C HIS A 434 -0.99 24.81 16.61
N ARG A 435 0.33 24.74 16.74
CA ARG A 435 0.99 23.65 17.46
C ARG A 435 0.88 23.74 18.98
N GLU A 436 0.81 24.95 19.51
CA GLU A 436 0.89 25.20 20.95
C GLU A 436 -0.49 25.22 21.65
N ASP A 437 -1.58 25.31 20.89
CA ASP A 437 -2.97 25.36 21.40
C ASP A 437 -3.51 23.98 21.73
#